data_AF-A0A7J7H261-F1
#
_entry.id   AF-A0A7J7H261-F1
#
_cell.length_a   1.000
_cell.length_b   1.000
_cell.length_c   1.000
_cell.angle_alpha   90.00
_cell.angle_beta   90.00
_cell.angle_gamma   90.00
#
_symmetry.space_group_name_H-M   'P 1'
#
loop_
_entity.id
_entity.type
_entity.pdbx_description
1 polymer ?
#
loop_
_entity_poly.entity_id
_entity_poly.type
_entity_poly.pdbx_seq_one_letter_code
_entity_poly.pdbx_strand_id
1 'polypeptide(L)'
;MEVECSHHLFRCLMPHMEKPTEGCLHDKADPAILHNFKYVESACCGAGRLNAEILCNATANLCMNRKEYLFWDLYHVTQTASQLAAVMLYDGPPRFVTPITFRQLAEDN
;
A
#
# COMPACT_ATOMS: atom_id res chain seq x y z
N MET A 1 -6.84 -7.31 18.78
CA MET A 1 -7.24 -7.96 17.52
C MET A 1 -7.94 -7.00 16.55
N GLU A 2 -7.65 -5.69 16.59
CA GLU A 2 -8.13 -4.71 15.60
C GLU A 2 -7.17 -3.51 15.55
N VAL A 3 -5.90 -3.72 15.20
CA VAL A 3 -4.96 -2.66 14.71
C VAL A 3 -3.71 -3.29 14.08
N GLU A 4 -3.39 -4.55 14.42
CA GLU A 4 -2.18 -5.24 13.96
C GLU A 4 -2.22 -5.73 12.51
N CYS A 5 -3.41 -6.00 11.94
CA CYS A 5 -3.52 -6.51 10.57
C CYS A 5 -3.09 -5.46 9.53
N SER A 6 -3.45 -4.19 9.75
CA SER A 6 -3.00 -3.09 8.89
C SER A 6 -1.49 -2.84 9.03
N HIS A 7 -0.95 -2.84 10.25
CA HIS A 7 0.50 -2.66 10.47
C HIS A 7 1.37 -3.76 9.84
N HIS A 8 0.89 -5.01 9.77
CA HIS A 8 1.61 -6.09 9.08
C HIS A 8 1.50 -6.01 7.55
N LEU A 9 0.35 -5.60 7.01
CA LEU A 9 0.21 -5.33 5.56
C LEU A 9 1.26 -4.30 5.11
N PHE A 10 1.41 -3.22 5.89
CA PHE A 10 2.37 -2.18 5.61
C PHE A 10 3.82 -2.66 5.81
N ARG A 11 4.13 -3.47 6.83
CA ARG A 11 5.49 -4.05 7.01
C ARG A 11 5.92 -5.02 5.90
N CYS A 12 4.99 -5.82 5.37
CA CYS A 12 5.30 -6.80 4.32
C CYS A 12 5.43 -6.14 2.95
N LEU A 13 4.65 -5.08 2.70
CA LEU A 13 4.74 -4.32 1.45
C LEU A 13 5.84 -3.27 1.50
N MET A 14 6.12 -2.68 2.67
CA MET A 14 7.02 -1.54 2.87
C MET A 14 7.89 -1.75 4.13
N PRO A 15 9.09 -2.34 4.00
CA PRO A 15 9.87 -2.86 5.12
C PRO A 15 10.60 -1.78 5.97
N HIS A 16 10.50 -0.49 5.63
CA HIS A 16 11.25 0.60 6.29
C HIS A 16 10.34 1.71 6.85
N MET A 17 9.51 1.40 7.85
CA MET A 17 8.87 2.43 8.66
C MET A 17 9.89 3.09 9.62
N GLU A 18 10.58 4.14 9.16
CA GLU A 18 11.38 5.04 9.98
C GLU A 18 10.84 6.48 9.91
N LYS A 19 9.75 6.75 10.65
CA LYS A 19 9.48 7.97 11.45
C LYS A 19 8.00 8.41 11.40
N PRO A 20 7.39 8.85 12.52
CA PRO A 20 5.98 9.25 12.58
C PRO A 20 5.68 10.65 12.03
N THR A 21 6.66 11.35 11.47
CA THR A 21 6.53 12.78 11.10
C THR A 21 6.60 13.05 9.60
N GLU A 22 6.88 12.05 8.77
CA GLU A 22 6.84 12.13 7.30
C GLU A 22 5.98 10.94 6.83
N GLY A 23 4.90 11.19 6.08
CA GLY A 23 3.91 10.13 5.77
C GLY A 23 4.48 8.96 4.95
N CYS A 24 3.71 7.88 4.86
CA CYS A 24 4.09 6.57 4.30
C CYS A 24 4.52 6.58 2.81
N LEU A 25 4.39 7.73 2.13
CA LEU A 25 4.74 7.89 0.72
C LEU A 25 6.24 7.75 0.44
N HIS A 26 7.08 7.87 1.46
CA HIS A 26 8.53 7.74 1.35
C HIS A 26 9.04 6.30 1.54
N ASP A 27 8.18 5.36 1.90
CA ASP A 27 8.58 3.97 2.16
C ASP A 27 8.68 3.16 0.86
N LYS A 28 9.69 2.29 0.75
CA LYS A 28 9.95 1.50 -0.47
C LYS A 28 9.07 0.26 -0.52
N ALA A 29 8.23 0.13 -1.55
CA ALA A 29 7.43 -1.08 -1.74
C ALA A 29 8.22 -2.25 -2.38
N ASP A 30 7.76 -3.50 -2.23
CA ASP A 30 8.36 -4.67 -2.92
C ASP A 30 8.41 -4.43 -4.46
N PRO A 31 9.56 -4.63 -5.13
CA PRO A 31 9.71 -4.39 -6.57
C PRO A 31 8.71 -5.14 -7.46
N ALA A 32 8.25 -6.32 -7.04
CA ALA A 32 7.23 -7.09 -7.74
C ALA A 32 5.84 -6.44 -7.66
N ILE A 33 5.61 -5.55 -6.71
CA ILE A 33 4.36 -4.78 -6.57
C ILE A 33 4.46 -3.49 -7.40
N LEU A 34 5.63 -2.84 -7.38
CA LEU A 34 5.87 -1.55 -8.02
C LEU A 34 5.60 -1.54 -9.53
N HIS A 35 5.86 -2.65 -10.25
CA HIS A 35 5.65 -2.71 -11.70
C HIS A 35 4.18 -2.53 -12.13
N ASN A 36 3.22 -2.66 -11.19
CA ASN A 36 1.80 -2.48 -11.45
C ASN A 36 1.36 -1.01 -11.42
N PHE A 37 2.25 -0.10 -11.01
CA PHE A 37 1.93 1.31 -10.82
C PHE A 37 2.91 2.19 -11.60
N LYS A 38 2.38 3.26 -12.18
CA LYS A 38 3.18 4.28 -12.86
C LYS A 38 3.69 5.34 -11.88
N TYR A 39 2.90 5.62 -10.84
CA TYR A 39 3.20 6.62 -9.81
C TYR A 39 3.26 5.94 -8.45
N VAL A 40 4.49 5.72 -7.97
CA VAL A 40 4.75 5.03 -6.69
C VAL A 40 5.17 5.97 -5.57
N GLU A 41 5.63 7.18 -5.91
CA GLU A 41 6.07 8.20 -4.96
C GLU A 41 5.11 9.40 -4.86
N SER A 42 4.05 9.45 -5.67
CA SER A 42 3.06 10.54 -5.63
C SER A 42 1.68 9.99 -5.28
N ALA A 43 0.87 10.78 -4.59
CA ALA A 43 -0.49 10.40 -4.24
C ALA A 43 -1.51 10.88 -5.28
N CYS A 44 -2.61 10.13 -5.44
CA CYS A 44 -3.68 10.51 -6.36
C CYS A 44 -4.49 11.71 -5.85
N CYS A 45 -4.70 11.84 -4.54
CA CYS A 45 -5.47 12.89 -3.89
C CYS A 45 -4.63 13.62 -2.83
N GLY A 46 -4.52 14.93 -2.96
CA GLY A 46 -3.86 15.80 -1.98
C GLY A 46 -3.41 17.11 -2.61
N ALA A 47 -2.40 17.74 -2.03
CA ALA A 47 -1.74 18.91 -2.59
C ALA A 47 -0.30 19.05 -2.07
N GLY A 48 0.43 20.04 -2.61
CA GLY A 48 1.83 20.29 -2.27
C GLY A 48 2.79 19.25 -2.86
N ARG A 49 3.94 19.05 -2.21
CA ARG A 49 4.97 18.13 -2.70
C ARG A 49 4.42 16.71 -2.87
N LEU A 50 4.70 16.09 -4.02
CA LEU A 50 4.24 14.74 -4.40
C LEU A 50 2.72 14.54 -4.32
N ASN A 51 1.95 15.65 -4.31
CA ASN A 51 0.51 15.66 -4.08
C ASN A 51 0.09 15.05 -2.72
N ALA A 52 0.96 15.09 -1.71
CA ALA A 52 0.74 14.42 -0.43
C ALA A 52 1.28 15.20 0.79
N GLU A 53 1.63 16.46 0.63
CA GLU A 53 2.04 17.31 1.76
C GLU A 53 0.82 17.84 2.53
N ILE A 54 -0.31 17.95 1.83
CA ILE A 54 -1.59 18.40 2.37
C ILE A 54 -2.61 17.28 2.23
N LEU A 55 -3.42 17.09 3.28
CA LEU A 55 -4.45 16.07 3.34
C LEU A 55 -5.45 16.18 2.18
N CYS A 56 -5.89 15.01 1.69
CA CYS A 56 -6.98 14.90 0.72
C CYS A 56 -8.29 15.48 1.33
N ASN A 57 -8.76 16.60 0.78
CA ASN A 57 -9.98 17.28 1.20
C ASN A 57 -10.74 17.84 -0.04
N ALA A 58 -11.78 18.63 0.18
CA ALA A 58 -12.61 19.17 -0.90
C ALA A 58 -11.86 20.07 -1.91
N THR A 59 -10.69 20.60 -1.56
CA THR A 59 -9.86 21.46 -2.43
C THR A 59 -8.62 20.76 -2.98
N ALA A 60 -8.48 19.44 -2.75
CA ALA A 60 -7.33 18.68 -3.20
C ALA A 60 -7.29 18.51 -4.72
N ASN A 61 -6.09 18.39 -5.26
CA ASN A 61 -5.90 17.90 -6.63
C ASN A 61 -6.21 16.41 -6.67
N LEU A 62 -6.91 15.98 -7.72
CA LEU A 62 -7.27 14.58 -7.95
C LEU A 62 -6.67 14.08 -9.26
N CYS A 63 -6.05 12.91 -9.23
CA CYS A 63 -5.51 12.27 -10.42
C CYS A 63 -6.62 11.78 -11.37
N MET A 64 -6.32 11.69 -12.67
CA MET A 64 -7.28 11.22 -13.68
C MET A 64 -7.56 9.72 -13.61
N ASN A 65 -6.54 8.91 -13.30
CA ASN A 65 -6.65 7.45 -13.24
C ASN A 65 -6.05 6.89 -11.95
N ARG A 66 -6.92 6.50 -11.01
CA ARG A 66 -6.53 5.97 -9.69
C ARG A 66 -5.76 4.65 -9.77
N LYS A 67 -5.91 3.89 -10.86
CA LYS A 67 -5.26 2.58 -11.04
C LYS A 67 -3.77 2.70 -11.31
N GLU A 68 -3.30 3.86 -11.75
CA GLU A 68 -1.88 4.11 -12.04
C GLU A 68 -1.06 4.46 -10.79
N TYR A 69 -1.71 4.71 -9.66
CA TYR A 69 -1.11 5.20 -8.43
C TYR A 69 -1.07 4.10 -7.38
N LEU A 70 0.06 3.97 -6.68
CA LEU A 70 0.17 3.13 -5.49
C LEU A 70 -0.63 3.73 -4.32
N PHE A 71 -0.51 5.05 -4.14
CA PHE A 71 -1.12 5.79 -3.03
C PHE A 71 -2.35 6.59 -3.45
N TRP A 72 -3.42 6.47 -2.66
CA TRP A 72 -4.61 7.29 -2.77
C TRP A 72 -4.36 8.68 -2.20
N ASP A 73 -3.85 8.78 -0.98
CA ASP A 73 -3.48 10.02 -0.29
C ASP A 73 -2.18 9.83 0.51
N LEU A 74 -1.87 10.74 1.44
CA LEU A 74 -0.66 10.67 2.28
C LEU A 74 -0.58 9.41 3.16
N TYR A 75 -1.71 8.74 3.44
CA TYR A 75 -1.78 7.62 4.38
C TYR A 75 -2.30 6.32 3.77
N HIS A 76 -3.19 6.42 2.78
CA HIS A 76 -3.91 5.28 2.24
C HIS A 76 -3.40 4.87 0.87
N VAL A 77 -3.37 3.57 0.61
CA VAL A 77 -3.11 3.00 -0.72
C VAL A 77 -4.37 3.03 -1.61
N THR A 78 -4.20 2.93 -2.92
CA THR A 78 -5.36 2.85 -3.84
C THR A 78 -6.06 1.49 -3.75
N GLN A 79 -7.30 1.41 -4.24
CA GLN A 79 -8.04 0.15 -4.32
C GLN A 79 -7.27 -0.93 -5.09
N THR A 80 -6.57 -0.55 -6.18
CA THR A 80 -5.74 -1.48 -6.97
C THR A 80 -4.61 -2.05 -6.13
N ALA A 81 -3.94 -1.20 -5.33
CA ALA A 81 -2.90 -1.65 -4.41
C ALA A 81 -3.45 -2.56 -3.31
N SER A 82 -4.61 -2.23 -2.71
CA SER A 82 -5.26 -3.10 -1.73
C SER A 82 -5.65 -4.46 -2.32
N GLN A 83 -6.17 -4.51 -3.54
CA GLN A 83 -6.53 -5.76 -4.22
C GLN A 83 -5.30 -6.64 -4.47
N LEU A 84 -4.22 -6.04 -4.97
CA LEU A 84 -2.98 -6.76 -5.20
C LEU A 84 -2.39 -7.30 -3.89
N ALA A 85 -2.38 -6.48 -2.83
CA ALA A 85 -1.96 -6.91 -1.50
C ALA A 85 -2.76 -8.13 -1.01
N ALA A 86 -4.09 -8.11 -1.17
CA ALA A 86 -4.95 -9.22 -0.77
C ALA A 86 -4.60 -10.52 -1.52
N VAL A 87 -4.37 -10.45 -2.84
CA VAL A 87 -3.97 -11.62 -3.64
C VAL A 87 -2.62 -12.17 -3.18
N MET A 88 -1.64 -11.29 -2.97
CA MET A 88 -0.28 -11.69 -2.57
C MET A 88 -0.23 -12.26 -1.16
N LEU A 89 -1.07 -11.77 -0.25
CA LEU A 89 -1.17 -12.35 1.09
C LEU A 89 -1.95 -13.67 1.08
N TYR A 90 -2.97 -13.80 0.23
CA TYR A 90 -3.79 -15.00 0.21
C TYR A 90 -3.05 -16.23 -0.31
N ASP A 91 -2.35 -16.10 -1.44
CA ASP A 91 -1.70 -17.22 -2.14
C ASP A 91 -0.36 -16.84 -2.80
N GLY A 92 0.28 -15.77 -2.33
CA GLY A 92 1.56 -15.32 -2.88
C GLY A 92 2.77 -16.09 -2.34
N PRO A 93 3.99 -15.70 -2.79
CA PRO A 93 5.23 -16.35 -2.36
C PRO A 93 5.45 -16.30 -0.84
N PRO A 94 6.20 -17.26 -0.26
CA PRO A 94 6.41 -17.40 1.19
C PRO A 94 7.04 -16.18 1.90
N ARG A 95 7.57 -15.22 1.14
CA ARG A 95 8.10 -13.97 1.70
C ARG A 95 7.03 -13.01 2.23
N PHE A 96 5.78 -13.17 1.80
CA PHE A 96 4.66 -12.33 2.25
C PHE A 96 3.89 -12.94 3.43
N VAL A 97 3.67 -14.26 3.40
CA VAL A 97 3.03 -15.02 4.47
C VAL A 97 3.79 -16.34 4.64
N THR A 98 4.22 -16.63 5.87
CA THR A 98 5.04 -17.78 6.25
C THR A 98 4.56 -18.29 7.62
N PRO A 99 4.58 -19.61 7.92
CA PRO A 99 5.17 -20.72 7.14
C PRO A 99 4.28 -21.30 6.03
N ILE A 100 2.97 -21.04 6.04
CA ILE A 100 2.01 -21.46 5.03
C ILE A 100 1.17 -20.25 4.58
N THR A 101 0.62 -20.26 3.37
CA THR A 101 -0.24 -19.17 2.87
C THR A 101 -1.63 -19.18 3.54
N PHE A 102 -2.39 -18.08 3.47
CA PHE A 102 -3.76 -18.08 3.99
C PHE A 102 -4.68 -19.05 3.25
N ARG A 103 -4.43 -19.28 1.96
CA ARG A 103 -5.11 -20.32 1.20
C ARG A 103 -4.86 -21.70 1.79
N GLN A 104 -3.60 -22.06 2.02
CA GLN A 104 -3.23 -23.33 2.65
C GLN A 104 -3.90 -23.47 4.03
N LEU A 105 -3.83 -22.44 4.86
CA LEU A 105 -4.50 -22.42 6.17
C LEU A 105 -6.03 -22.65 6.07
N ALA A 106 -6.68 -22.13 5.03
CA ALA A 106 -8.12 -22.27 4.84
C ALA A 106 -8.52 -23.63 4.23
N GLU A 107 -7.61 -24.27 3.49
CA GLU A 107 -7.83 -25.56 2.82
C GLU A 107 -7.39 -26.76 3.69
N ASP A 108 -6.50 -26.52 4.66
CA ASP A 108 -6.04 -27.51 5.66
C ASP A 108 -7.20 -27.87 6.60
N ASN A 109 -7.87 -28.99 6.30
CA ASN A 109 -8.91 -29.62 7.15
C ASN A 109 -8.30 -30.66 8.09
#